data_AF-H8YWA5-F1
#
_entry.id   AF-H8YWA5-F1
#
_cell.length_a   1.000
_cell.length_b   1.000
_cell.length_c   1.000
_cell.angle_alpha   90.00
_cell.angle_beta   90.00
_cell.angle_gamma   90.00
#
_symmetry.space_group_name_H-M   'P 1'
#
loop_
_entity.id
_entity.type
_entity.pdbx_description
1 polymer ?
#
loop_
_entity_poly.entity_id
_entity_poly.type
_entity_poly.pdbx_seq_one_letter_code
_entity_poly.pdbx_strand_id
1 'polypeptide(L)'
;MFTATQAERQQALWRFEMRDETQPQVSLGNILQMNLVELKKADRLGLPPGPLRAWITFFKHWQEDLTMAAVTHEPVQHAMNRIRQLSVDEEARRLAFVRERALHDEVLFLNEAKREGREEVARNLLAMDLLTDEQIATAAGLTESAVKALRDASQ
;
A
#
# COMPACT_ATOMS: atom_id res chain seq x y z
N MET A 1 8.91 -5.69 -27.31
CA MET A 1 9.72 -4.56 -27.85
C MET A 1 10.93 -5.11 -28.59
N PHE A 2 11.48 -4.33 -29.52
CA PHE A 2 12.54 -4.63 -30.49
C PHE A 2 13.44 -5.81 -30.12
N THR A 3 13.17 -6.98 -30.69
CA THR A 3 13.90 -8.25 -30.45
C THR A 3 14.04 -9.06 -31.74
N ALA A 4 13.72 -8.45 -32.89
CA ALA A 4 13.71 -9.09 -34.19
C ALA A 4 15.13 -9.40 -34.66
N THR A 5 16.09 -8.53 -34.37
CA THR A 5 17.51 -8.73 -34.71
C THR A 5 18.39 -8.91 -33.47
N GLN A 6 19.57 -9.50 -33.66
CA GLN A 6 20.56 -9.59 -32.59
C GLN A 6 20.99 -8.20 -32.11
N ALA A 7 21.13 -7.23 -33.02
CA ALA A 7 21.45 -5.86 -32.68
C ALA A 7 20.37 -5.24 -31.78
N GLU A 8 19.09 -5.41 -32.11
CA GLU A 8 17.97 -4.93 -31.27
C GLU A 8 17.94 -5.58 -29.88
N ARG A 9 18.33 -6.86 -29.78
CA ARG A 9 18.41 -7.56 -28.48
C ARG A 9 19.55 -7.06 -27.60
N GLN A 10 20.61 -6.54 -28.21
CA GLN A 10 21.79 -5.97 -27.55
C GLN A 10 21.69 -4.44 -27.38
N GLN A 11 20.58 -3.84 -27.81
CA GLN A 11 20.30 -2.44 -27.63
C GLN A 11 19.20 -2.27 -26.58
N ALA A 12 19.44 -1.38 -25.62
CA ALA A 12 18.46 -1.00 -24.59
C ALA A 12 18.16 0.51 -24.57
N LEU A 13 18.86 1.27 -25.40
CA LEU A 13 18.77 2.73 -25.50
C LEU A 13 18.48 3.09 -26.94
N TRP A 14 17.40 3.82 -27.19
CA TRP A 14 17.08 4.36 -28.50
C TRP A 14 16.95 5.87 -28.42
N ARG A 15 17.61 6.55 -29.35
CA ARG A 15 17.48 7.99 -29.56
C ARG A 15 16.81 8.21 -30.89
N PHE A 16 15.60 8.73 -30.87
CA PHE A 16 14.86 9.12 -32.06
C PHE A 16 14.94 10.64 -32.20
N GLU A 17 15.42 11.09 -33.36
CA GLU A 17 15.52 12.50 -33.72
C GLU A 17 14.39 12.86 -34.68
N MET A 18 13.78 14.02 -34.48
CA MET A 18 12.79 14.55 -35.41
C MET A 18 13.47 15.09 -36.66
N ARG A 19 12.97 14.71 -37.84
CA ARG A 19 13.50 15.06 -39.16
C ARG A 19 12.36 15.51 -40.06
N ASP A 20 12.68 16.38 -41.02
CA ASP A 20 11.73 16.75 -42.07
C ASP A 20 11.36 15.53 -42.93
N GLU A 21 10.09 15.44 -43.33
CA GLU A 21 9.56 14.30 -44.08
C GLU A 21 10.15 14.24 -45.50
N THR A 22 10.31 15.39 -46.14
CA THR A 22 10.79 15.50 -47.53
C THR A 22 12.31 15.65 -47.62
N GLN A 23 12.94 16.12 -46.55
CA GLN A 23 14.37 16.36 -46.45
C GLN A 23 14.95 15.73 -45.18
N PRO A 24 15.15 14.39 -45.13
CA PRO A 24 15.56 13.69 -43.91
C PRO A 24 16.90 14.17 -43.30
N GLN A 25 17.76 14.82 -44.09
CA GLN A 25 18.99 15.46 -43.61
C GLN A 25 18.72 16.69 -42.72
N VAL A 26 17.56 17.32 -42.85
CA VAL A 26 17.12 18.43 -42.00
C VAL A 26 16.54 17.84 -40.73
N SER A 27 17.24 18.04 -39.62
CA SER A 27 16.85 17.54 -38.31
C SER A 27 16.75 18.67 -37.29
N LEU A 28 15.83 18.52 -36.34
CA LEU A 28 15.81 19.34 -35.13
C LEU A 28 17.00 19.05 -34.20
N GLY A 29 17.82 18.03 -34.50
CA GLY A 29 19.03 17.71 -33.75
C GLY A 29 18.71 17.48 -32.27
N ASN A 30 19.33 18.27 -31.38
CA ASN A 30 19.11 18.18 -29.94
C ASN A 30 17.92 19.04 -29.44
N ILE A 31 17.25 19.80 -30.31
CA ILE A 31 16.10 20.64 -29.92
C ILE A 31 14.91 19.76 -29.52
N LEU A 32 14.65 18.69 -30.28
CA LEU A 32 13.58 17.74 -29.98
C LEU A 32 14.01 16.31 -30.29
N GLN A 33 14.09 15.49 -29.24
CA GLN A 33 14.46 14.08 -29.30
C GLN A 33 13.56 13.26 -28.39
N MET A 34 13.21 12.06 -28.84
CA MET A 34 12.58 11.05 -27.99
C MET A 34 13.62 9.99 -27.64
N ASN A 35 13.90 9.86 -26.34
CA ASN A 35 14.80 8.83 -25.83
C ASN A 35 13.96 7.72 -25.17
N LEU A 36 14.16 6.48 -25.62
CA LEU A 36 13.51 5.30 -25.05
C LEU A 36 14.57 4.44 -24.36
N VAL A 37 14.28 4.03 -23.12
CA VAL A 37 15.14 3.17 -22.32
C VAL A 37 14.36 1.92 -21.90
N GLU A 38 14.78 0.75 -22.38
CA GLU A 38 14.24 -0.52 -21.90
C GLU A 38 14.95 -0.94 -20.61
N LEU A 39 14.44 -0.51 -19.46
CA LEU A 39 15.10 -0.67 -18.15
C LEU A 39 15.58 -2.10 -17.88
N LYS A 40 14.75 -3.12 -18.09
CA LYS A 40 15.13 -4.53 -17.87
C LYS A 40 16.30 -4.97 -18.75
N LYS A 41 16.34 -4.52 -20.01
CA LYS A 41 17.46 -4.82 -20.91
C LYS A 41 18.70 -4.03 -20.52
N ALA A 42 18.55 -2.74 -20.21
CA ALA A 42 19.67 -1.86 -19.88
C ALA A 42 20.40 -2.32 -18.62
N ASP A 43 19.63 -2.79 -17.64
CA ASP A 43 20.11 -3.41 -16.41
C ASP A 43 20.88 -4.71 -16.70
N ARG A 44 20.24 -5.66 -17.41
CA ARG A 44 20.85 -6.94 -17.79
C ARG A 44 22.12 -6.77 -18.64
N LEU A 45 22.13 -5.82 -19.57
CA LEU A 45 23.26 -5.57 -20.46
C LEU A 45 24.42 -4.85 -19.76
N GLY A 46 24.19 -4.29 -18.57
CA GLY A 46 25.24 -3.68 -17.76
C GLY A 46 25.90 -2.49 -18.46
N LEU A 47 25.15 -1.38 -18.61
CA LEU A 47 25.67 -0.16 -19.23
C LEU A 47 27.01 0.32 -18.60
N PRO A 48 27.85 1.03 -19.37
CA PRO A 48 29.07 1.63 -18.85
C PRO A 48 28.75 2.59 -17.68
N PRO A 49 29.70 2.78 -16.74
CA PRO A 49 29.53 3.72 -15.65
C PRO A 49 29.16 5.13 -16.14
N GLY A 50 28.21 5.77 -15.48
CA GLY A 50 27.77 7.12 -15.82
C GLY A 50 26.39 7.46 -15.25
N PRO A 51 25.92 8.70 -15.48
CA PRO A 51 24.64 9.19 -14.94
C PRO A 51 23.46 8.28 -15.27
N LEU A 52 23.34 7.83 -16.52
CA LEU A 52 22.22 6.99 -16.94
C LEU A 52 22.23 5.62 -16.26
N ARG A 53 23.41 5.01 -16.07
CA ARG A 53 23.54 3.76 -15.30
C ARG A 53 23.10 3.96 -13.85
N ALA A 54 23.46 5.08 -13.22
CA ALA A 54 23.02 5.41 -11.87
C ALA A 54 21.48 5.51 -11.78
N TRP A 55 20.84 6.15 -12.75
CA TRP A 55 19.37 6.24 -12.83
C TRP A 55 18.71 4.87 -13.05
N ILE A 56 19.25 4.04 -13.94
CA ILE A 56 18.72 2.67 -14.16
C ILE A 56 18.86 1.83 -12.90
N THR A 57 20.03 1.92 -12.23
CA THR A 57 20.30 1.22 -10.97
C THR A 57 19.27 1.63 -9.93
N PHE A 58 19.03 2.93 -9.77
CA PHE A 58 17.98 3.45 -8.89
C PHE A 58 16.60 2.89 -9.25
N PHE A 59 16.14 3.00 -10.49
CA PHE A 59 14.80 2.50 -10.85
C PHE A 59 14.64 0.99 -10.64
N LYS A 60 15.71 0.20 -10.73
CA LYS A 60 15.66 -1.26 -10.66
C LYS A 60 15.99 -1.85 -9.29
N HIS A 61 16.82 -1.16 -8.50
CA HIS A 61 17.47 -1.68 -7.29
C HIS A 61 17.44 -0.70 -6.11
N TRP A 62 16.55 0.31 -6.10
CA TRP A 62 16.52 1.31 -5.01
C TRP A 62 16.34 0.75 -3.59
N GLN A 63 15.80 -0.47 -3.44
CA GLN A 63 15.66 -1.17 -2.15
C GLN A 63 16.89 -2.00 -1.76
N GLU A 64 17.86 -2.14 -2.65
CA GLU A 64 19.08 -2.92 -2.39
C GLU A 64 20.18 -2.01 -1.86
N ASP A 65 20.34 -1.97 -0.53
CA ASP A 65 21.24 -1.01 0.13
C ASP A 65 22.70 -1.08 -0.36
N LEU A 66 23.23 -2.29 -0.57
CA LEU A 66 24.61 -2.47 -1.06
C LEU A 66 24.79 -1.96 -2.50
N THR A 67 23.82 -2.23 -3.37
CA THR A 67 23.82 -1.78 -4.78
C THR A 67 23.73 -0.25 -4.84
N MET A 68 22.89 0.34 -3.99
CA MET A 68 22.70 1.80 -3.93
C MET A 68 23.86 2.54 -3.28
N ALA A 69 24.59 1.93 -2.35
CA ALA A 69 25.79 2.51 -1.74
C ALA A 69 26.89 2.80 -2.77
N ALA A 70 26.95 2.02 -3.86
CA ALA A 70 27.91 2.21 -4.94
C ALA A 70 27.55 3.39 -5.87
N VAL A 71 26.35 3.96 -5.76
CA VAL A 71 25.90 5.06 -6.63
C VAL A 71 26.37 6.41 -6.10
N THR A 72 27.29 7.04 -6.84
CA THR A 72 27.88 8.35 -6.49
C THR A 72 27.24 9.53 -7.21
N HIS A 73 26.30 9.29 -8.13
CA HIS A 73 25.66 10.36 -8.89
C HIS A 73 24.68 11.14 -8.00
N GLU A 74 25.02 12.40 -7.71
CA GLU A 74 24.31 13.25 -6.74
C GLU A 74 22.79 13.37 -6.98
N PRO A 75 22.28 13.59 -8.22
CA PRO A 75 20.84 13.68 -8.45
C PRO A 75 20.06 12.41 -8.05
N VAL A 76 20.69 11.24 -8.22
CA VAL A 76 20.10 9.96 -7.80
C VAL A 76 20.11 9.83 -6.28
N GLN A 77 21.14 10.32 -5.60
CA GLN A 77 21.19 10.34 -4.13
C GLN A 77 20.09 11.25 -3.55
N HIS A 78 19.86 12.42 -4.16
CA HIS A 78 18.74 13.28 -3.78
C HIS A 78 17.38 12.61 -3.98
N ALA A 79 17.17 11.95 -5.13
CA ALA A 79 15.94 11.21 -5.39
C ALA A 79 15.72 10.08 -4.37
N MET A 80 16.77 9.33 -4.03
CA MET A 80 16.73 8.26 -3.02
C MET A 80 16.39 8.79 -1.62
N ASN A 81 17.03 9.88 -1.20
CA ASN A 81 16.73 10.51 0.09
C ASN A 81 15.28 11.01 0.15
N ARG A 82 14.77 11.56 -0.97
CA ARG A 82 13.38 12.00 -1.05
C ARG A 82 12.39 10.83 -0.91
N ILE A 83 12.65 9.71 -1.57
CA ILE A 83 11.79 8.51 -1.43
C ILE A 83 11.82 7.99 0.00
N ARG A 84 13.01 7.87 0.62
CA ARG A 84 13.14 7.41 2.01
C ARG A 84 12.32 8.26 2.97
N GLN A 85 12.36 9.59 2.82
CA GLN A 85 11.56 10.50 3.63
C GLN A 85 10.05 10.28 3.46
N LEU A 86 9.59 10.08 2.23
CA LEU A 86 8.17 9.84 1.94
C LEU A 86 7.70 8.47 2.48
N SER A 87 8.52 7.43 2.33
CA SER A 87 8.20 6.09 2.81
C SER A 87 8.09 6.03 4.34
N VAL A 88 8.95 6.76 5.07
CA VAL A 88 8.86 6.86 6.54
C VAL A 88 7.53 7.46 6.98
N ASP A 89 7.06 8.52 6.29
CA ASP A 89 5.77 9.14 6.60
C ASP A 89 4.59 8.19 6.31
N GLU A 90 4.63 7.47 5.19
CA GLU A 90 3.60 6.50 4.83
C GLU A 90 3.54 5.32 5.81
N GLU A 91 4.68 4.79 6.22
CA GLU A 91 4.76 3.70 7.20
C GLU A 91 4.27 4.14 8.59
N ALA A 92 4.65 5.34 9.03
CA ALA A 92 4.17 5.92 10.29
C ALA A 92 2.64 6.09 10.27
N ARG A 93 2.09 6.61 9.16
CA ARG A 93 0.65 6.77 8.97
C ARG A 93 -0.08 5.42 8.99
N ARG A 94 0.48 4.42 8.31
CA ARG A 94 -0.07 3.06 8.30
C ARG A 94 -0.08 2.43 9.69
N LEU A 95 0.99 2.59 10.46
CA LEU A 95 1.07 2.07 11.83
C LEU A 95 0.06 2.74 12.76
N ALA A 96 -0.12 4.06 12.64
CA ALA A 96 -1.13 4.80 13.41
C ALA A 96 -2.55 4.30 13.11
N PHE A 97 -2.89 4.12 11.82
CA PHE A 97 -4.19 3.59 11.40
C PHE A 97 -4.44 2.17 11.93
N VAL A 98 -3.45 1.28 11.84
CA VAL A 98 -3.56 -0.09 12.37
C VAL A 98 -3.78 -0.08 13.88
N ARG A 99 -3.07 0.80 14.61
CA ARG A 99 -3.23 0.95 16.06
C ARG A 99 -4.62 1.46 16.43
N GLU A 100 -5.12 2.47 15.74
CA GLU A 100 -6.46 3.02 15.96
C GLU A 100 -7.54 1.95 15.74
N ARG A 101 -7.42 1.18 14.64
CA ARG A 101 -8.31 0.06 14.38
C ARG A 101 -8.25 -1.01 15.47
N ALA A 102 -7.06 -1.41 15.91
CA ALA A 102 -6.91 -2.41 16.96
C ALA A 102 -7.55 -1.96 18.28
N LEU A 103 -7.39 -0.68 18.66
CA LEU A 103 -8.03 -0.12 19.84
C LEU A 103 -9.56 -0.10 19.71
N HIS A 104 -10.08 0.27 18.54
CA HIS A 104 -11.52 0.22 18.28
C HIS A 104 -12.08 -1.19 18.33
N ASP A 105 -11.41 -2.15 17.68
CA ASP A 105 -11.80 -3.55 17.69
C ASP A 105 -11.78 -4.11 19.12
N GLU A 106 -10.76 -3.82 19.92
CA GLU A 106 -10.68 -4.23 21.33
C GLU A 106 -11.85 -3.67 22.16
N VAL A 107 -12.17 -2.38 22.00
CA VAL A 107 -13.32 -1.76 22.69
C VAL A 107 -14.64 -2.39 22.26
N LEU A 108 -14.81 -2.68 20.96
CA LEU A 108 -16.00 -3.35 20.44
C LEU A 108 -16.14 -4.76 21.02
N PHE A 109 -15.09 -5.57 20.97
CA PHE A 109 -15.10 -6.92 21.55
C PHE A 109 -15.44 -6.92 23.04
N LEU A 110 -14.86 -6.01 23.82
CA LEU A 110 -15.16 -5.89 25.25
C LEU A 110 -16.62 -5.49 25.51
N ASN A 111 -17.17 -4.59 24.68
CA ASN A 111 -18.57 -4.16 24.81
C ASN A 111 -19.55 -5.26 24.36
N GLU A 112 -19.24 -5.98 23.29
CA GLU A 112 -20.02 -7.15 22.86
C GLU A 112 -20.02 -8.24 23.92
N ALA A 113 -18.86 -8.63 24.44
CA ALA A 113 -18.77 -9.64 25.50
C ALA A 113 -19.56 -9.24 26.76
N LYS A 114 -19.52 -7.96 27.16
CA LYS A 114 -20.34 -7.44 28.26
C LYS A 114 -21.83 -7.53 27.96
N ARG A 115 -22.24 -7.17 26.74
CA ARG A 115 -23.66 -7.24 26.32
C ARG A 115 -24.15 -8.68 26.29
N GLU A 116 -23.39 -9.58 25.66
CA GLU A 116 -23.72 -11.01 25.58
C GLU A 116 -23.86 -11.63 26.97
N GLY A 117 -22.94 -11.33 27.90
CA GLY A 117 -23.05 -11.80 29.28
C GLY A 117 -24.31 -11.30 29.98
N ARG A 118 -24.73 -10.05 29.76
CA ARG A 118 -25.99 -9.52 30.30
C ARG A 118 -27.22 -10.20 29.69
N GLU A 119 -27.20 -10.44 28.38
CA GLU A 119 -28.28 -11.13 27.67
C GLU A 119 -28.38 -12.61 28.06
N GLU A 120 -27.26 -13.27 28.34
CA GLU A 120 -27.22 -14.64 28.85
C GLU A 120 -27.85 -14.72 30.25
N VAL A 121 -27.50 -13.79 31.16
CA VAL A 121 -28.15 -13.68 32.47
C VAL A 121 -29.66 -13.50 32.32
N ALA A 122 -30.11 -12.58 31.45
CA ALA A 122 -31.53 -12.35 31.22
C ALA A 122 -32.24 -13.59 30.65
N ARG A 123 -31.64 -14.28 29.67
CA ARG A 123 -32.20 -15.53 29.11
C ARG A 123 -32.33 -16.63 30.14
N ASN A 124 -31.33 -16.81 31.00
CA ASN A 124 -31.38 -17.79 32.08
C ASN A 124 -32.50 -17.47 33.09
N LEU A 125 -32.69 -16.19 33.43
CA LEU A 125 -33.76 -15.77 34.34
C LEU A 125 -35.16 -15.87 33.71
N LEU A 126 -35.29 -15.57 32.42
CA LEU A 126 -36.55 -15.75 31.67
C LEU A 126 -36.93 -17.23 31.61
N ALA A 127 -35.97 -18.13 31.38
CA ALA A 127 -36.20 -19.57 31.33
C ALA A 127 -36.65 -20.17 32.67
N MET A 128 -36.33 -19.51 33.79
CA MET A 128 -36.82 -19.91 35.11
C MET A 128 -38.30 -19.57 35.31
N ASP A 129 -38.84 -18.58 34.58
CA ASP A 129 -40.25 -18.12 34.64
C ASP A 129 -40.75 -17.74 36.06
N LEU A 130 -39.84 -17.20 36.89
CA LEU A 130 -40.11 -16.82 38.29
C LEU A 130 -40.12 -15.31 38.56
N LEU A 131 -39.71 -14.49 37.58
CA LEU A 131 -39.46 -13.04 37.76
C LEU A 131 -40.19 -12.21 36.68
N THR A 132 -40.53 -10.97 37.00
CA THR A 132 -41.08 -10.01 36.03
C THR A 132 -39.99 -9.44 35.12
N ASP A 133 -40.36 -8.92 33.94
CA ASP A 133 -39.41 -8.31 33.00
C ASP A 133 -38.62 -7.14 33.64
N GLU A 134 -39.24 -6.38 34.54
CA GLU A 134 -38.63 -5.28 35.29
C GLU A 134 -37.57 -5.76 36.30
N GLN A 135 -37.85 -6.87 37.00
CA GLN A 135 -36.88 -7.50 37.91
C GLN A 135 -35.70 -8.12 37.15
N ILE A 136 -35.96 -8.75 36.00
CA ILE A 136 -34.94 -9.34 35.13
C ILE A 136 -34.05 -8.24 34.53
N ALA A 137 -34.64 -7.14 34.04
CA ALA A 137 -33.91 -5.99 33.51
C ALA A 137 -32.95 -5.41 34.55
N THR A 138 -33.42 -5.26 35.79
CA THR A 138 -32.61 -4.77 36.92
C THR A 138 -31.46 -5.73 37.24
N ALA A 139 -31.71 -7.04 37.33
CA ALA A 139 -30.70 -8.03 37.68
C ALA A 139 -29.63 -8.22 36.58
N ALA A 140 -30.04 -8.17 35.31
CA ALA A 140 -29.15 -8.32 34.16
C ALA A 140 -28.45 -7.01 33.74
N GLY A 141 -28.86 -5.86 34.28
CA GLY A 141 -28.35 -4.55 33.85
C GLY A 141 -28.73 -4.21 32.40
N LEU A 142 -29.94 -4.60 32.00
CA LEU A 142 -30.55 -4.33 30.70
C LEU A 142 -31.74 -3.37 30.85
N THR A 143 -32.27 -2.88 29.74
CA THR A 143 -33.56 -2.17 29.73
C THR A 143 -34.70 -3.17 29.68
N GLU A 144 -35.86 -2.83 30.25
CA GLU A 144 -37.08 -3.65 30.13
C GLU A 144 -37.47 -3.94 28.68
N SER A 145 -37.28 -2.96 27.79
CA SER A 145 -37.50 -3.13 26.36
C SER A 145 -36.60 -4.19 25.73
N ALA A 146 -35.35 -4.31 26.19
CA ALA A 146 -34.40 -5.32 25.70
C ALA A 146 -34.76 -6.72 26.23
N VAL A 147 -35.19 -6.82 27.48
CA VAL A 147 -35.69 -8.09 28.06
C VAL A 147 -36.95 -8.57 27.31
N LYS A 148 -37.87 -7.66 27.01
CA LYS A 148 -39.07 -7.96 26.22
C LYS A 148 -38.73 -8.46 24.83
N ALA A 149 -37.80 -7.81 24.13
CA ALA A 149 -37.31 -8.27 22.83
C ALA A 149 -36.66 -9.66 22.88
N LEU A 150 -35.91 -9.99 23.94
CA LEU A 150 -35.34 -11.34 24.13
C LEU A 150 -36.42 -12.40 24.38
N ARG A 151 -37.46 -12.05 25.13
CA ARG A 151 -38.63 -12.92 25.39
C ARG A 151 -39.39 -13.19 24.08
N ASP A 152 -39.65 -12.15 23.29
CA ASP A 152 -40.33 -12.25 22.00
C ASP A 152 -39.51 -13.05 20.96
N ALA A 153 -38.17 -12.97 21.01
CA ALA A 153 -37.28 -13.74 20.13
C ALA A 153 -37.13 -15.23 20.52
N SER A 154 -37.60 -15.61 21.72
CA SER A 154 -37.50 -16.98 22.24
C SER A 154 -38.84 -17.75 22.19
N GLN A 155 -39.91 -17.12 21.71
CA GLN A 155 -41.23 -17.72 21.43
C GLN A 155 -41.33 -18.18 19.99
#